data_AF-A0A2W4CAM4-F1
#
_entry.id   AF-A0A2W4CAM4-F1
#
_cell.length_a   1.000
_cell.length_b   1.000
_cell.length_c   1.000
_cell.angle_alpha   90.00
_cell.angle_beta   90.00
_cell.angle_gamma   90.00
#
_symmetry.space_group_name_H-M   'P 1'
#
loop_
_entity.id
_entity.type
_entity.pdbx_description
1 polymer ?
#
loop_
_entity_poly.entity_id
_entity_poly.type
_entity_poly.pdbx_seq_one_letter_code
_entity_poly.pdbx_strand_id
1 'polypeptide(L)'
;MRLALHEYFRPSKEEFEALWAHALITFDASSLLNLYGYSAETKKDLVAAYENFAPRIVLPYQFALEYSRNRAKIISKQIANFQKAQKDLEELLKKHESRQEQPYLSSKSVKAVESILKELAQGKSRLEKSMAADEESDLLLSLFDGKIGPEPTPDQLSALYADGKKRFDKEVPPGFKDIKEKGEPDCYGDFIAWSQ
;
A
#
# COMPACT_ATOMS: atom_id res chain seq x y z
N MET A 1 18.25 -32.32 6.42
CA MET A 1 18.39 -30.89 6.78
C MET A 1 17.71 -29.98 5.76
N ARG A 2 18.13 -29.96 4.47
CA ARG A 2 17.50 -29.08 3.45
C ARG A 2 15.98 -29.21 3.34
N LEU A 3 15.47 -30.44 3.24
CA LEU A 3 14.01 -30.70 3.23
C LEU A 3 13.28 -30.27 4.51
N ALA A 4 13.94 -30.38 5.67
CA ALA A 4 13.33 -30.11 6.96
C ALA A 4 13.37 -28.62 7.37
N LEU A 5 14.18 -27.81 6.69
CA LEU A 5 14.40 -26.38 6.95
C LEU A 5 14.40 -25.61 5.61
N HIS A 6 13.56 -26.04 4.67
CA HIS A 6 13.54 -25.55 3.29
C HIS A 6 13.31 -24.03 3.22
N GLU A 7 12.55 -23.48 4.17
CA GLU A 7 12.28 -22.06 4.35
C GLU A 7 13.54 -21.21 4.61
N TYR A 8 14.65 -21.82 5.04
CA TYR A 8 15.94 -21.15 5.25
C TYR A 8 16.87 -21.20 4.03
N PHE A 9 16.51 -21.96 3.00
CA PHE A 9 17.32 -22.09 1.79
C PHE A 9 16.64 -21.41 0.61
N ARG A 10 17.44 -20.77 -0.24
CA ARG A 10 16.91 -20.24 -1.50
C ARG A 10 16.50 -21.42 -2.40
N PRO A 11 15.34 -21.33 -3.06
CA PRO A 11 14.97 -22.27 -4.10
C PRO A 11 16.06 -22.33 -5.19
N SER A 12 16.23 -23.49 -5.81
CA SER A 12 16.99 -23.61 -7.05
C SER A 12 16.35 -22.77 -8.16
N LYS A 13 17.06 -22.58 -9.27
CA LYS A 13 16.50 -21.85 -10.42
C LYS A 13 15.22 -22.52 -10.92
N GLU A 14 15.23 -23.85 -11.02
CA GLU A 14 14.11 -24.66 -11.47
C GLU A 14 12.94 -24.61 -10.48
N GLU A 15 13.21 -24.67 -9.18
CA GLU A 15 12.17 -24.53 -8.14
C GLU A 15 11.54 -23.13 -8.17
N PHE A 16 12.35 -22.09 -8.38
CA PHE A 16 11.86 -20.72 -8.49
C PHE A 16 11.02 -20.49 -9.74
N GLU A 17 11.44 -21.02 -10.89
CA GLU A 17 10.66 -21.01 -12.13
C GLU A 17 9.33 -21.75 -11.95
N ALA A 18 9.32 -22.89 -11.26
CA ALA A 18 8.10 -23.62 -10.95
C ALA A 18 7.16 -22.83 -10.02
N LEU A 19 7.69 -22.15 -8.99
CA LEU A 19 6.89 -21.27 -8.12
C LEU A 19 6.23 -20.15 -8.94
N TRP A 20 6.99 -19.45 -9.78
CA TRP A 20 6.44 -18.39 -10.62
C TRP A 20 5.41 -18.90 -11.62
N ALA A 21 5.56 -20.13 -12.13
CA ALA A 21 4.62 -20.72 -13.08
C ALA A 21 3.33 -21.24 -12.42
N HIS A 22 3.40 -21.76 -11.19
CA HIS A 22 2.32 -22.58 -10.63
C HIS A 22 1.81 -22.16 -9.26
N ALA A 23 2.55 -21.36 -8.48
CA ALA A 23 2.11 -20.97 -7.15
C ALA A 23 0.87 -20.07 -7.19
N LEU A 24 0.08 -20.13 -6.11
CA LEU A 24 -0.89 -19.10 -5.78
C LEU A 24 -0.14 -17.83 -5.39
N ILE A 25 -0.65 -16.69 -5.84
CA ILE A 25 -0.09 -15.37 -5.55
C ILE A 25 -1.08 -14.62 -4.67
N THR A 26 -0.59 -14.08 -3.56
CA THR A 26 -1.35 -13.19 -2.69
C THR A 26 -0.62 -11.87 -2.55
N PHE A 27 -1.37 -10.85 -2.17
CA PHE A 27 -0.90 -9.48 -1.99
C PHE A 27 -1.34 -9.00 -0.62
N ASP A 28 -0.46 -8.30 0.08
CA ASP A 28 -0.85 -7.63 1.32
C ASP A 28 -1.76 -6.43 1.03
N ALA A 29 -2.50 -5.96 2.04
CA ALA A 29 -3.32 -4.77 1.88
C ALA A 29 -2.49 -3.54 1.48
N SER A 30 -1.23 -3.47 1.93
CA SER A 30 -0.35 -2.32 1.67
C SER A 30 0.01 -2.18 0.20
N SER A 31 0.30 -3.27 -0.52
CA SER A 31 0.58 -3.24 -1.95
C SER A 31 -0.61 -2.74 -2.76
N LEU A 32 -1.84 -3.12 -2.37
CA LEU A 32 -3.08 -2.61 -2.98
C LEU A 32 -3.26 -1.11 -2.70
N LEU A 33 -3.03 -0.67 -1.46
CA LEU A 33 -3.16 0.74 -1.05
C LEU A 33 -2.08 1.64 -1.66
N ASN A 34 -0.90 1.10 -1.98
CA ASN A 34 0.19 1.87 -2.55
C ASN A 34 -0.12 2.41 -3.96
N LEU A 35 -1.10 1.83 -4.68
CA LEU A 35 -1.59 2.35 -5.95
C LEU A 35 -2.02 3.82 -5.86
N TYR A 36 -2.49 4.30 -4.70
CA TYR A 36 -2.88 5.69 -4.51
C TYR A 36 -1.68 6.65 -4.35
N GLY A 37 -0.49 6.13 -4.04
CA GLY A 37 0.73 6.93 -3.83
C GLY A 37 1.72 6.88 -5.00
N TYR A 38 1.53 5.98 -5.97
CA TYR A 38 2.49 5.76 -7.05
C TYR A 38 2.30 6.69 -8.25
N SER A 39 3.39 6.88 -9.00
CA SER A 39 3.37 7.55 -10.30
C SER A 39 2.51 6.77 -11.29
N ALA A 40 2.05 7.42 -12.35
CA ALA A 40 1.24 6.75 -13.38
C ALA A 40 1.95 5.54 -14.02
N GLU A 41 3.28 5.63 -14.18
CA GLU A 41 4.11 4.54 -14.72
C GLU A 41 4.19 3.36 -13.76
N THR A 42 4.54 3.61 -12.49
CA THR A 42 4.63 2.55 -11.48
C THR A 42 3.28 1.89 -11.20
N LYS A 43 2.17 2.66 -11.24
CA LYS A 43 0.81 2.08 -11.17
C LYS A 43 0.56 1.13 -12.34
N LYS A 44 0.89 1.53 -13.56
CA LYS A 44 0.70 0.71 -14.76
C LYS A 44 1.47 -0.61 -14.66
N ASP A 45 2.71 -0.58 -14.20
CA ASP A 45 3.52 -1.78 -14.03
C ASP A 45 2.96 -2.72 -12.96
N LEU A 46 2.49 -2.16 -11.84
CA LEU A 46 1.88 -2.94 -10.77
C LEU A 46 0.55 -3.58 -11.20
N VAL A 47 -0.29 -2.83 -11.93
CA VAL A 47 -1.53 -3.34 -12.51
C VAL A 47 -1.23 -4.46 -13.51
N ALA A 48 -0.26 -4.28 -14.40
CA ALA A 48 0.15 -5.33 -15.33
C ALA A 48 0.63 -6.59 -14.60
N ALA A 49 1.32 -6.45 -13.47
CA ALA A 49 1.69 -7.58 -12.63
C ALA A 49 0.46 -8.31 -12.08
N TYR A 50 -0.53 -7.58 -11.55
CA TYR A 50 -1.78 -8.18 -11.08
C TYR A 50 -2.53 -8.90 -12.21
N GLU A 51 -2.64 -8.30 -13.39
CA GLU A 51 -3.30 -8.90 -14.56
C GLU A 51 -2.60 -10.18 -15.02
N ASN A 52 -1.26 -10.18 -15.06
CA ASN A 52 -0.47 -11.36 -15.44
C ASN A 52 -0.68 -12.55 -14.49
N PHE A 53 -0.94 -12.29 -13.21
CA PHE A 53 -1.20 -13.33 -12.22
C PHE A 53 -2.69 -13.60 -12.00
N ALA A 54 -3.60 -12.88 -12.66
CA ALA A 54 -5.03 -12.89 -12.37
C ALA A 54 -5.66 -14.29 -12.20
N PRO A 55 -5.32 -15.34 -12.97
CA PRO A 55 -5.89 -16.69 -12.77
C PRO A 55 -5.45 -17.39 -11.48
N ARG A 56 -4.38 -16.93 -10.84
CA ARG A 56 -3.72 -17.55 -9.67
C ARG A 56 -3.69 -16.64 -8.45
N ILE A 57 -4.37 -15.50 -8.53
CA ILE A 57 -4.49 -14.58 -7.40
C ILE A 57 -5.53 -15.11 -6.43
N VAL A 58 -5.17 -15.15 -5.15
CA VAL A 58 -6.08 -15.35 -4.03
C VAL A 58 -5.73 -14.34 -2.96
N LEU A 59 -6.73 -13.60 -2.47
CA LEU A 59 -6.55 -12.57 -1.46
C LEU A 59 -7.23 -12.99 -0.15
N PRO A 60 -6.52 -13.10 0.97
CA PRO A 60 -7.13 -13.25 2.29
C PRO A 60 -8.21 -12.20 2.52
N TYR A 61 -9.36 -12.64 3.04
CA TYR A 61 -10.46 -11.75 3.44
C TYR A 61 -9.96 -10.59 4.32
N GLN A 62 -9.04 -10.89 5.25
CA GLN A 62 -8.49 -9.88 6.15
C GLN A 62 -7.72 -8.77 5.39
N PHE A 63 -6.93 -9.10 4.37
CA PHE A 63 -6.26 -8.09 3.56
C PHE A 63 -7.23 -7.29 2.69
N ALA A 64 -8.28 -7.94 2.15
CA ALA A 64 -9.34 -7.24 1.43
C ALA A 64 -10.11 -6.26 2.34
N LEU A 65 -10.40 -6.67 3.58
CA LEU A 65 -11.04 -5.85 4.59
C LEU A 65 -10.17 -4.64 4.98
N GLU A 66 -8.87 -4.86 5.19
CA GLU A 66 -7.91 -3.81 5.52
C GLU A 66 -7.75 -2.80 4.39
N TYR A 67 -7.66 -3.25 3.14
CA TYR A 67 -7.68 -2.37 1.98
C TYR A 67 -8.95 -1.50 2.00
N SER A 68 -10.11 -2.14 2.13
CA SER A 68 -11.42 -1.47 2.10
C SER A 68 -11.55 -0.41 3.22
N ARG A 69 -11.10 -0.73 4.44
CA ARG A 69 -11.16 0.21 5.58
C ARG A 69 -10.17 1.37 5.45
N ASN A 70 -8.98 1.12 4.91
CA ASN A 70 -7.90 2.10 4.91
C ASN A 70 -7.84 2.96 3.64
N ARG A 71 -8.52 2.57 2.55
CA ARG A 71 -8.47 3.26 1.25
C ARG A 71 -8.71 4.77 1.35
N ALA A 72 -9.85 5.19 1.90
CA ALA A 72 -10.20 6.60 2.02
C ALA A 72 -9.18 7.39 2.88
N LYS A 73 -8.66 6.75 3.93
CA LYS A 73 -7.62 7.34 4.80
C LYS A 73 -6.30 7.53 4.04
N ILE A 74 -5.89 6.57 3.22
CA ILE A 74 -4.66 6.67 2.41
C ILE A 74 -4.81 7.76 1.35
N ILE A 75 -5.93 7.82 0.63
CA ILE A 75 -6.19 8.89 -0.35
C ILE A 75 -6.12 10.26 0.33
N SER A 76 -6.81 10.43 1.46
CA SER A 76 -6.80 11.67 2.23
C SER A 76 -5.40 12.06 2.71
N LYS A 77 -4.60 11.08 3.17
CA LYS A 77 -3.21 11.28 3.57
C LYS A 77 -2.35 11.75 2.40
N GLN A 78 -2.52 11.18 1.20
CA GLN A 78 -1.76 11.60 0.03
C GLN A 78 -2.14 13.02 -0.41
N ILE A 79 -3.42 13.38 -0.38
CA ILE A 79 -3.88 14.76 -0.64
C ILE A 79 -3.22 15.74 0.35
N ALA A 80 -3.20 15.40 1.64
CA ALA A 80 -2.55 16.22 2.67
C ALA A 80 -1.03 16.35 2.43
N ASN A 81 -0.36 15.29 1.96
CA ASN A 81 1.06 15.35 1.60
C ASN A 81 1.32 16.34 0.46
N PHE A 82 0.49 16.31 -0.61
CA PHE A 82 0.59 17.28 -1.70
C PHE A 82 0.39 18.72 -1.19
N GLN A 83 -0.64 18.96 -0.37
CA GLN A 83 -0.91 20.28 0.20
C GLN A 83 0.26 20.80 1.04
N LYS A 84 0.87 19.92 1.85
CA LYS A 84 2.04 20.27 2.66
C LYS A 84 3.23 20.63 1.76
N ALA A 85 3.54 19.81 0.76
CA ALA A 85 4.66 20.08 -0.15
C ALA A 85 4.46 21.38 -0.94
N GLN A 86 3.22 21.67 -1.37
CA GLN A 86 2.87 22.95 -2.01
C GLN A 86 3.14 24.13 -1.08
N LYS A 87 2.63 24.06 0.16
CA LYS A 87 2.82 25.12 1.16
C LYS A 87 4.31 25.36 1.45
N ASP A 88 5.09 24.30 1.63
CA ASP A 88 6.53 24.40 1.92
C ASP A 88 7.28 25.11 0.77
N LEU A 89 6.93 24.81 -0.49
CA LEU A 89 7.52 25.45 -1.68
C LEU A 89 7.04 26.89 -1.89
N GLU A 90 5.77 27.19 -1.62
CA GLU A 90 5.24 28.56 -1.68
C GLU A 90 5.89 29.46 -0.62
N GLU A 91 6.09 28.95 0.60
CA GLU A 91 6.80 29.66 1.66
C GLU A 91 8.26 29.90 1.30
N LEU A 92 8.91 28.93 0.65
CA LEU A 92 10.26 29.10 0.11
C LEU A 92 10.29 30.25 -0.92
N LEU A 93 9.37 30.26 -1.89
CA LEU A 93 9.30 31.32 -2.89
C LEU A 93 9.03 32.70 -2.28
N LYS A 94 8.06 32.82 -1.37
CA LYS A 94 7.71 34.09 -0.71
C LYS A 94 8.89 34.67 0.07
N LYS A 95 9.66 33.84 0.78
CA LYS A 95 10.89 34.26 1.46
C LYS A 95 11.97 34.77 0.51
N HIS A 96 11.90 34.41 -0.78
CA HIS A 96 12.88 34.78 -1.79
C HIS A 96 12.40 35.87 -2.77
N GLU A 97 11.13 36.29 -2.71
CA GLU A 97 10.60 37.41 -3.50
C GLU A 97 11.21 38.76 -3.09
N SER A 98 11.76 38.89 -1.87
CA SER A 98 12.58 40.04 -1.47
C SER A 98 13.92 40.01 -2.23
N ARG A 99 13.98 40.66 -3.39
CA ARG A 99 15.20 40.79 -4.22
C ARG A 99 16.43 41.34 -3.45
N GLN A 100 16.23 41.94 -2.28
CA GLN A 100 17.29 42.44 -1.41
C GLN A 100 18.06 41.33 -0.67
N GLU A 101 17.49 40.15 -0.45
CA GLU A 101 18.11 39.13 0.41
C GLU A 101 18.90 38.07 -0.35
N GLN A 102 18.65 37.86 -1.66
CA GLN A 102 19.20 36.74 -2.44
C GLN A 102 19.49 37.11 -3.92
N PRO A 103 20.45 38.01 -4.22
CA PRO A 103 20.70 38.52 -5.58
C PRO A 103 21.19 37.48 -6.62
N TYR A 104 21.54 36.26 -6.18
CA TYR A 104 22.06 35.20 -7.04
C TYR A 104 20.99 34.17 -7.47
N LEU A 105 19.74 34.29 -7.02
CA LEU A 105 18.68 33.36 -7.44
C LEU A 105 18.27 33.65 -8.88
N SER A 106 18.47 32.67 -9.77
CA SER A 106 18.16 32.84 -11.19
C SER A 106 16.65 32.74 -11.46
N SER A 107 16.18 33.46 -12.47
CA SER A 107 14.80 33.31 -12.98
C SER A 107 14.48 31.89 -13.44
N LYS A 108 15.50 31.13 -13.88
CA LYS A 108 15.37 29.72 -14.23
C LYS A 108 15.04 28.86 -13.02
N SER A 109 15.67 29.12 -11.87
CA SER A 109 15.42 28.39 -10.63
C SER A 109 14.00 28.64 -10.12
N VAL A 110 13.54 29.91 -10.15
CA VAL A 110 12.16 30.26 -9.77
C VAL A 110 11.14 29.54 -10.65
N LYS A 111 11.32 29.59 -11.97
CA LYS A 111 10.46 28.88 -12.93
C LYS A 111 10.43 27.37 -12.72
N ALA A 112 11.56 26.77 -12.30
CA ALA A 112 11.60 25.34 -11.98
C ALA A 112 10.71 25.01 -10.77
N VAL A 113 10.75 25.84 -9.71
CA VAL A 113 9.88 25.67 -8.54
C VAL A 113 8.41 25.88 -8.89
N GLU A 114 8.09 26.88 -9.71
CA GLU A 114 6.72 27.09 -10.23
C GLU A 114 6.21 25.88 -11.03
N SER A 115 7.08 25.23 -11.82
CA SER A 115 6.75 23.99 -12.53
C SER A 115 6.41 22.86 -11.55
N ILE A 116 7.23 22.68 -10.50
CA ILE A 116 6.98 21.67 -9.46
C ILE A 116 5.63 21.94 -8.76
N LEU A 117 5.34 23.20 -8.41
CA LEU A 117 4.06 23.57 -7.80
C LEU A 117 2.86 23.21 -8.69
N LYS A 118 2.99 23.41 -10.00
CA LYS A 118 1.97 23.02 -10.98
C LYS A 118 1.79 21.51 -11.04
N GLU A 119 2.87 20.74 -11.05
CA GLU A 119 2.82 19.27 -11.04
C GLU A 119 2.16 18.73 -9.75
N LEU A 120 2.51 19.30 -8.59
CA LEU A 120 1.88 18.97 -7.31
C LEU A 120 0.38 19.29 -7.31
N ALA A 121 -0.02 20.42 -7.88
CA ALA A 121 -1.43 20.80 -8.00
C ALA A 121 -2.22 19.83 -8.90
N GLN A 122 -1.61 19.41 -10.01
CA GLN A 122 -2.19 18.42 -10.91
C GLN A 122 -2.31 17.04 -10.23
N GLY A 123 -1.27 16.60 -9.52
CA GLY A 123 -1.29 15.34 -8.76
C GLY A 123 -2.37 15.33 -7.69
N LYS A 124 -2.48 16.41 -6.91
CA LYS A 124 -3.54 16.62 -5.92
C LYS A 124 -4.93 16.54 -6.55
N SER A 125 -5.17 17.29 -7.63
CA SER A 125 -6.48 17.34 -8.30
C SER A 125 -6.90 15.97 -8.84
N ARG A 126 -5.95 15.15 -9.31
CA ARG A 126 -6.23 13.77 -9.74
C ARG A 126 -6.72 12.92 -8.56
N LEU A 127 -6.03 12.97 -7.41
CA LEU A 127 -6.44 12.21 -6.23
C LEU A 127 -7.77 12.70 -5.64
N GLU A 128 -8.04 14.00 -5.67
CA GLU A 128 -9.34 14.55 -5.25
C GLU A 128 -10.48 14.03 -6.14
N LYS A 129 -10.24 13.83 -7.44
CA LYS A 129 -11.21 13.19 -8.34
C LYS A 129 -11.41 11.72 -8.00
N SER A 130 -10.35 10.99 -7.63
CA SER A 130 -10.45 9.59 -7.18
C SER A 130 -11.36 9.43 -5.95
N MET A 131 -11.58 10.47 -5.14
CA MET A 131 -12.55 10.41 -4.04
C MET A 131 -14.02 10.36 -4.51
N ALA A 132 -14.31 10.89 -5.70
CA ALA A 132 -15.65 10.89 -6.28
C ALA A 132 -15.87 9.72 -7.25
N ALA A 133 -14.83 9.34 -8.00
CA ALA A 133 -14.81 8.21 -8.91
C ALA A 133 -13.44 7.50 -8.83
N ASP A 134 -13.40 6.38 -8.12
CA ASP A 134 -12.16 5.66 -7.76
C ASP A 134 -11.86 4.57 -8.79
N GLU A 135 -11.31 4.98 -9.95
CA GLU A 135 -10.95 4.07 -11.04
C GLU A 135 -9.98 2.97 -10.58
N GLU A 136 -9.07 3.29 -9.65
CA GLU A 136 -8.16 2.32 -9.06
C GLU A 136 -8.91 1.26 -8.23
N SER A 137 -9.91 1.67 -7.46
CA SER A 137 -10.78 0.73 -6.74
C SER A 137 -11.57 -0.14 -7.70
N ASP A 138 -12.19 0.43 -8.74
CA ASP A 138 -13.00 -0.34 -9.68
C ASP A 138 -12.18 -1.43 -10.38
N LEU A 139 -10.95 -1.09 -10.77
CA LEU A 139 -9.99 -2.03 -11.32
C LEU A 139 -9.68 -3.17 -10.34
N LEU A 140 -9.34 -2.85 -9.09
CA LEU A 140 -9.01 -3.86 -8.08
C LEU A 140 -10.24 -4.73 -7.75
N LEU A 141 -11.42 -4.13 -7.60
CA LEU A 141 -12.66 -4.87 -7.35
C LEU A 141 -12.93 -5.86 -8.47
N SER A 142 -12.76 -5.46 -9.73
CA SER A 142 -12.92 -6.37 -10.87
C SER A 142 -11.84 -7.45 -10.91
N LEU A 143 -10.58 -7.12 -10.58
CA LEU A 143 -9.47 -8.04 -10.69
C LEU A 143 -9.50 -9.13 -9.60
N PHE A 144 -9.99 -8.79 -8.42
CA PHE A 144 -10.10 -9.69 -7.26
C PHE A 144 -11.51 -10.28 -7.08
N ASP A 145 -12.45 -9.99 -7.97
CA ASP A 145 -13.80 -10.57 -7.92
C ASP A 145 -13.75 -12.10 -7.96
N GLY A 146 -14.46 -12.74 -7.02
CA GLY A 146 -14.43 -14.19 -6.82
C GLY A 146 -13.09 -14.78 -6.35
N LYS A 147 -12.09 -13.95 -6.01
CA LYS A 147 -10.74 -14.38 -5.58
C LYS A 147 -10.41 -14.06 -4.14
N ILE A 148 -11.39 -13.60 -3.37
CA ILE A 148 -11.25 -13.33 -1.95
C ILE A 148 -11.53 -14.62 -1.17
N GLY A 149 -10.68 -14.93 -0.19
CA GLY A 149 -10.89 -16.04 0.74
C GLY A 149 -12.21 -15.89 1.52
N PRO A 150 -12.71 -16.98 2.11
CA PRO A 150 -13.98 -16.92 2.84
C PRO A 150 -13.86 -15.98 4.05
N GLU A 151 -14.94 -15.25 4.33
CA GLU A 151 -15.06 -14.50 5.57
C GLU A 151 -15.03 -15.47 6.77
N PRO A 152 -14.15 -15.26 7.76
CA PRO A 152 -14.15 -16.06 8.97
C PRO A 152 -15.47 -15.93 9.72
N THR A 153 -16.04 -17.07 10.12
CA THR A 153 -17.19 -17.07 11.03
C THR A 153 -16.84 -16.42 12.37
N PRO A 154 -17.82 -15.95 13.16
CA PRO A 154 -17.57 -15.37 14.48
C PRO A 154 -16.76 -16.29 15.41
N ASP A 155 -17.01 -17.60 15.36
CA ASP A 155 -16.29 -18.59 16.17
C ASP A 155 -14.82 -18.75 15.71
N GLN A 156 -14.59 -18.82 14.39
CA GLN A 156 -13.24 -18.85 13.83
C GLN A 156 -12.47 -17.57 14.17
N LEU A 157 -13.12 -16.41 14.04
CA LEU A 157 -12.51 -15.12 14.34
C LEU A 157 -12.17 -14.99 15.83
N SER A 158 -13.06 -15.43 16.72
CA SER A 158 -12.80 -15.47 18.15
C SER A 158 -11.62 -16.39 18.50
N ALA A 159 -11.51 -17.55 17.84
CA ALA A 159 -10.37 -18.45 18.01
C ALA A 159 -9.06 -17.81 17.53
N LEU A 160 -9.08 -17.18 16.35
CA LEU A 160 -7.94 -16.45 15.80
C LEU A 160 -7.50 -15.30 16.71
N TYR A 161 -8.42 -14.55 17.31
CA TYR A 161 -8.07 -13.50 18.27
C TYR A 161 -7.42 -14.06 19.54
N ALA A 162 -7.95 -15.16 20.09
CA ALA A 162 -7.38 -15.81 21.26
C ALA A 162 -5.95 -16.32 21.00
N ASP A 163 -5.68 -16.85 19.80
CA ASP A 163 -4.35 -17.31 19.41
C ASP A 163 -3.43 -16.14 19.04
N GLY A 164 -3.95 -15.12 18.37
CA GLY A 164 -3.25 -13.87 18.08
C GLY A 164 -2.70 -13.23 19.35
N LYS A 165 -3.53 -13.14 20.39
CA LYS A 165 -3.11 -12.66 21.72
C LYS A 165 -1.93 -13.46 22.27
N LYS A 166 -2.05 -14.79 22.34
CA LYS A 166 -0.96 -15.66 22.85
C LYS A 166 0.33 -15.53 22.05
N ARG A 167 0.23 -15.35 20.72
CA ARG A 167 1.39 -15.18 19.84
C ARG A 167 2.05 -13.84 20.07
N PHE A 168 1.27 -12.77 20.17
CA PHE A 168 1.78 -11.41 20.33
C PHE A 168 2.39 -11.19 21.72
N ASP A 169 1.79 -11.76 22.77
CA ASP A 169 2.37 -11.80 24.13
C ASP A 169 3.75 -12.48 24.16
N LYS A 170 4.00 -13.40 23.23
CA LYS A 170 5.26 -14.13 23.07
C LYS A 170 6.15 -13.58 21.94
N GLU A 171 5.79 -12.43 21.38
CA GLU A 171 6.50 -11.78 20.25
C GLU A 171 6.70 -12.70 19.03
N VAL A 172 5.75 -13.61 18.79
CA VAL A 172 5.79 -14.55 17.67
C VAL A 172 5.28 -13.87 16.40
N PRO A 173 6.07 -13.80 15.31
CA PRO A 173 5.65 -13.22 14.04
C PRO A 173 4.56 -14.07 13.34
N PRO A 174 3.87 -13.54 12.32
CA PRO A 174 3.93 -12.17 11.80
C PRO A 174 3.09 -11.18 12.63
N GLY A 175 3.35 -9.88 12.49
CA GLY A 175 2.48 -8.81 13.00
C GLY A 175 2.66 -8.38 14.46
N PHE A 176 3.40 -9.10 15.32
CA PHE A 176 3.44 -8.78 16.77
C PHE A 176 3.85 -7.33 17.11
N LYS A 177 4.58 -6.66 16.22
CA LYS A 177 5.00 -5.25 16.40
C LYS A 177 3.83 -4.27 16.29
N ASP A 178 2.73 -4.66 15.65
CA ASP A 178 1.55 -3.81 15.44
C ASP A 178 0.84 -3.49 16.76
N ILE A 179 1.09 -4.24 17.84
CA ILE A 179 0.53 -3.95 19.17
C ILE A 179 0.91 -2.55 19.69
N LYS A 180 2.00 -1.97 19.17
CA LYS A 180 2.46 -0.63 19.53
C LYS A 180 1.68 0.48 18.82
N GLU A 181 1.04 0.16 17.69
CA GLU A 181 0.41 1.14 16.81
C GLU A 181 -1.12 0.95 16.72
N LYS A 182 -1.60 -0.29 16.92
CA LYS A 182 -3.00 -0.70 16.78
C LYS A 182 -3.48 -1.34 18.09
N GLY A 183 -4.73 -1.06 18.48
CA GLY A 183 -5.37 -1.71 19.63
C GLY A 183 -5.82 -3.14 19.30
N GLU A 184 -6.13 -3.92 20.34
CA GLU A 184 -6.80 -5.22 20.16
C GLU A 184 -8.26 -5.00 19.73
N PRO A 185 -8.78 -5.79 18.77
CA PRO A 185 -8.15 -6.90 18.06
C PRO A 185 -7.45 -6.52 16.73
N ASP A 186 -7.47 -5.25 16.34
CA ASP A 186 -6.97 -4.78 15.03
C ASP A 186 -5.46 -5.02 14.82
N CYS A 187 -4.67 -5.17 15.88
CA CYS A 187 -3.26 -5.52 15.80
C CYS A 187 -3.00 -6.94 15.25
N TYR A 188 -3.99 -7.84 15.27
CA TYR A 188 -3.82 -9.23 14.81
C TYR A 188 -4.00 -9.42 13.30
N GLY A 189 -4.21 -8.34 12.54
CA GLY A 189 -4.55 -8.38 11.11
C GLY A 189 -3.62 -9.25 10.26
N ASP A 190 -2.31 -9.03 10.34
CA ASP A 190 -1.32 -9.83 9.60
C ASP A 190 -1.44 -11.32 9.93
N PHE A 191 -1.49 -11.67 11.21
CA PHE A 191 -1.59 -13.07 11.64
C PHE A 191 -2.88 -13.73 11.11
N ILE A 192 -4.00 -13.01 11.17
CA ILE A 192 -5.29 -13.50 10.68
C ILE A 192 -5.23 -13.71 9.17
N ALA A 193 -4.66 -12.77 8.43
CA ALA A 193 -4.53 -12.87 6.98
C ALA A 193 -3.67 -14.06 6.54
N TRP A 194 -2.56 -14.33 7.23
CA TRP A 194 -1.70 -15.49 6.95
C TRP A 194 -2.28 -16.83 7.44
N SER A 195 -3.34 -16.78 8.25
CA SER A 195 -4.07 -17.98 8.69
C SER A 195 -5.23 -18.36 7.77
N GLN A 196 -5.54 -17.51 6.78
CA GLN A 196 -6.56 -17.71 5.73
C GLN A 196 -5.90 -18.26 4.47
#